data_AF-A0A2E9C107-F1
#
_entry.id   AF-A0A2E9C107-F1
#
_cell.length_a   1.000
_cell.length_b   1.000
_cell.length_c   1.000
_cell.angle_alpha   90.00
_cell.angle_beta   90.00
_cell.angle_gamma   90.00
#
_symmetry.space_group_name_H-M   'P 1'
#
loop_
_entity.id
_entity.type
_entity.pdbx_description
1 polymer ?
#
loop_
_entity_poly.entity_id
_entity_poly.type
_entity_poly.pdbx_seq_one_letter_code
_entity_poly.pdbx_strand_id
1 'polypeptide(L)'
;MTALTHSTAATRHFSGTYVEARAKFLEAARARGAAIESFVNEAHRGALGEELATDVALLGAIDAKKLLLVTSGTHGPEGFCGSGAQVATLHDEDLLARLQQAGVALLLVHAVNPHGFSHLHRTNEDNIDLNRNHIDF
;
A
#
# COMPACT_ATOMS: atom_id res chain seq x y z
N MET A 1 -33.47 0.33 0.29
CA MET A 1 -32.98 0.72 -1.05
C MET A 1 -31.53 0.33 -1.13
N THR A 2 -31.23 -0.85 -1.65
CA THR A 2 -29.86 -1.34 -1.88
C THR A 2 -29.31 -0.62 -3.11
N ALA A 3 -28.38 0.31 -2.91
CA ALA A 3 -27.65 0.91 -4.02
C ALA A 3 -26.76 -0.19 -4.64
N LEU A 4 -27.08 -0.59 -5.87
CA LEU A 4 -26.19 -1.40 -6.70
C LEU A 4 -24.95 -0.55 -7.01
N THR A 5 -23.87 -0.75 -6.25
CA THR A 5 -22.57 -0.19 -6.60
C THR A 5 -22.06 -0.90 -7.85
N HIS A 6 -22.17 -0.25 -9.01
CA HIS A 6 -21.57 -0.73 -10.24
C HIS A 6 -20.03 -0.74 -10.08
N SER A 7 -19.43 -1.92 -10.18
CA SER A 7 -17.97 -2.07 -10.22
C SER A 7 -17.44 -1.48 -11.52
N THR A 8 -16.69 -0.39 -11.44
CA THR A 8 -15.91 0.18 -12.55
C THR A 8 -14.46 -0.25 -12.41
N ALA A 9 -13.65 -0.09 -13.47
CA ALA A 9 -12.21 -0.30 -13.37
C ALA A 9 -11.58 0.57 -12.27
N ALA A 10 -12.11 1.77 -12.00
CA ALA A 10 -11.61 2.63 -10.92
C ALA A 10 -11.99 2.10 -9.53
N THR A 11 -13.24 1.68 -9.29
CA THR A 11 -13.67 1.22 -7.96
C THR A 11 -13.03 -0.11 -7.53
N ARG A 12 -12.49 -0.88 -8.49
CA ARG A 12 -11.67 -2.07 -8.21
C ARG A 12 -10.33 -1.74 -7.53
N HIS A 13 -9.73 -0.60 -7.84
CA HIS A 13 -8.38 -0.27 -7.37
C HIS A 13 -8.39 0.80 -6.28
N PHE A 14 -9.19 1.86 -6.43
CA PHE A 14 -9.19 3.01 -5.53
C PHE A 14 -10.20 2.84 -4.40
N SER A 15 -9.92 3.44 -3.25
CA SER A 15 -10.71 3.31 -2.02
C SER A 15 -11.08 4.68 -1.45
N GLY A 16 -12.17 4.73 -0.67
CA GLY A 16 -12.62 5.95 0.00
C GLY A 16 -12.05 6.11 1.41
N THR A 17 -11.52 5.04 1.99
CA THR A 17 -10.95 5.00 3.35
C THR A 17 -9.64 4.22 3.40
N TYR A 18 -8.82 4.46 4.44
CA TYR A 18 -7.61 3.68 4.68
C TYR A 18 -7.92 2.19 4.90
N VAL A 19 -8.95 1.86 5.70
CA VAL A 19 -9.33 0.47 5.95
C VAL A 19 -9.71 -0.27 4.65
N GLU A 20 -10.43 0.38 3.74
CA GLU A 20 -10.72 -0.19 2.42
C GLU A 20 -9.48 -0.32 1.55
N ALA A 21 -8.59 0.70 1.56
CA ALA A 21 -7.33 0.69 0.81
C ALA A 21 -6.43 -0.47 1.25
N ARG A 22 -6.24 -0.62 2.57
CA ARG A 22 -5.47 -1.71 3.18
C ARG A 22 -6.04 -3.08 2.83
N ALA A 23 -7.37 -3.24 2.95
CA ALA A 23 -8.03 -4.50 2.62
C ALA A 23 -7.78 -4.89 1.15
N LYS A 24 -7.97 -3.97 0.21
CA LYS A 24 -7.72 -4.23 -1.23
C LYS A 24 -6.27 -4.56 -1.53
N PHE A 25 -5.33 -3.83 -0.93
CA PHE A 25 -3.90 -4.12 -1.08
C PHE A 25 -3.56 -5.53 -0.61
N LEU A 26 -3.98 -5.90 0.61
CA LEU A 26 -3.70 -7.22 1.18
C LEU A 26 -4.38 -8.34 0.38
N GLU A 27 -5.62 -8.14 -0.06
CA GLU A 27 -6.34 -9.10 -0.90
C GLU A 27 -5.62 -9.32 -2.24
N ALA A 28 -5.26 -8.24 -2.94
CA ALA A 28 -4.56 -8.31 -4.21
C ALA A 28 -3.16 -8.94 -4.07
N ALA A 29 -2.43 -8.61 -2.98
CA ALA A 29 -1.12 -9.19 -2.70
C ALA A 29 -1.21 -10.70 -2.40
N ARG A 30 -2.20 -11.13 -1.60
CA ARG A 30 -2.44 -12.55 -1.32
C ARG A 30 -2.84 -13.32 -2.57
N ALA A 31 -3.66 -12.73 -3.44
CA ALA A 31 -4.05 -13.34 -4.71
C ALA A 31 -2.84 -13.59 -5.64
N ARG A 32 -1.74 -12.86 -5.45
CA ARG A 32 -0.48 -13.05 -6.16
C ARG A 32 0.52 -13.97 -5.46
N GLY A 33 0.17 -14.51 -4.29
CA GLY A 33 1.09 -15.31 -3.48
C GLY A 33 2.29 -14.51 -2.98
N ALA A 34 2.14 -13.19 -2.80
CA ALA A 34 3.19 -12.35 -2.24
C ALA A 34 3.54 -12.81 -0.81
N ALA A 35 4.82 -12.73 -0.45
CA ALA A 35 5.23 -12.81 0.95
C ALA A 35 4.85 -11.48 1.62
N ILE A 36 3.95 -11.52 2.60
CA ILE A 36 3.39 -10.34 3.26
C ILE A 36 3.88 -10.26 4.70
N GLU A 37 4.34 -9.09 5.11
CA GLU A 37 4.67 -8.74 6.49
C GLU A 37 3.95 -7.44 6.87
N SER A 38 3.46 -7.36 8.10
CA SER A 38 2.70 -6.20 8.60
C SER A 38 3.35 -5.65 9.85
N PHE A 39 3.72 -4.37 9.81
CA PHE A 39 4.27 -3.62 10.95
C PHE A 39 3.17 -2.76 11.56
N VAL A 40 2.54 -3.29 12.62
CA VAL A 40 1.40 -2.66 13.28
C VAL A 40 1.87 -1.49 14.15
N ASN A 41 1.20 -0.35 14.04
CA ASN A 41 1.32 0.74 15.02
C ASN A 41 0.37 0.44 16.18
N GLU A 42 0.89 -0.18 17.23
CA GLU A 42 0.09 -0.63 18.37
C GLU A 42 -0.43 0.53 19.24
N ALA A 43 0.30 1.66 19.26
CA ALA A 43 0.02 2.81 20.12
C ALA A 43 -1.17 3.66 19.65
N HIS A 44 -1.50 3.60 18.36
CA HIS A 44 -2.54 4.43 17.75
C HIS A 44 -3.61 3.60 17.05
N ARG A 45 -4.76 4.22 16.78
CA ARG A 45 -5.85 3.67 15.97
C ARG A 45 -6.21 4.65 14.87
N GLY A 46 -6.77 4.12 13.78
CA GLY A 46 -7.24 4.93 12.68
C GLY A 46 -8.46 5.78 13.02
N ALA A 47 -8.82 6.68 12.11
CA ALA A 47 -9.94 7.59 12.25
C ALA A 47 -11.29 6.88 12.39
N LEU A 48 -11.40 5.63 11.91
CA LEU A 48 -12.57 4.77 12.04
C LEU A 48 -12.36 3.67 13.11
N GLY A 49 -11.31 3.78 13.94
CA GLY A 49 -10.96 2.81 14.97
C GLY A 49 -10.22 1.57 14.45
N GLU A 50 -9.82 1.56 13.18
CA GLU A 50 -9.11 0.44 12.55
C GLU A 50 -7.66 0.30 13.01
N GLU A 51 -7.09 -0.90 12.81
CA GLU A 51 -5.66 -1.14 13.00
C GLU A 51 -4.85 -0.42 11.92
N LEU A 52 -3.86 0.34 12.36
CA LEU A 52 -2.88 1.01 11.52
C LEU A 52 -1.65 0.13 11.34
N ALA A 53 -1.27 -0.14 10.11
CA ALA A 53 -0.06 -0.90 9.79
C ALA A 53 0.62 -0.41 8.52
N THR A 54 1.95 -0.53 8.50
CA THR A 54 2.71 -0.58 7.26
C THR A 54 2.75 -2.03 6.82
N ASP A 55 2.06 -2.36 5.74
CA ASP A 55 2.08 -3.68 5.12
C ASP A 55 3.11 -3.70 3.98
N VAL A 56 3.91 -4.76 3.93
CA VAL A 56 4.93 -4.99 2.92
C VAL A 56 4.57 -6.26 2.15
N ALA A 57 4.61 -6.20 0.82
CA ALA A 57 4.34 -7.36 -0.04
C ALA A 57 5.49 -7.55 -1.04
N LEU A 58 6.16 -8.70 -0.95
CA LEU A 58 7.24 -9.11 -1.84
C LEU A 58 6.73 -10.12 -2.88
N LEU A 59 6.97 -9.82 -4.15
CA LEU A 59 6.75 -10.71 -5.29
C LEU A 59 8.10 -11.05 -5.97
N GLY A 60 8.31 -12.32 -6.27
CA GLY A 60 9.55 -12.82 -6.85
C GLY A 60 10.48 -13.48 -5.81
N ALA A 61 11.71 -13.75 -6.22
CA ALA A 61 12.67 -14.47 -5.37
C ALA A 61 13.25 -13.56 -4.28
N ILE A 62 13.32 -14.07 -3.04
CA ILE A 62 13.88 -13.34 -1.88
C ILE A 62 15.38 -12.99 -2.06
N ASP A 63 16.07 -13.75 -2.90
CA ASP A 63 17.50 -13.59 -3.23
C ASP A 63 17.73 -12.96 -4.62
N ALA A 64 16.70 -12.37 -5.21
CA ALA A 64 16.79 -11.67 -6.49
C ALA A 64 17.88 -10.60 -6.45
N LYS A 65 18.68 -10.52 -7.52
CA LYS A 65 19.78 -9.54 -7.63
C LYS A 65 19.31 -8.12 -7.92
N LYS A 66 18.04 -7.95 -8.29
CA LYS A 66 17.41 -6.67 -8.61
C LYS A 66 16.07 -6.58 -7.89
N LEU A 67 15.86 -5.44 -7.24
CA LEU A 67 14.63 -5.14 -6.51
C LEU A 67 14.05 -3.83 -7.04
N LEU A 68 12.78 -3.85 -7.40
CA LEU A 68 11.97 -2.65 -7.59
C LEU A 68 11.18 -2.41 -6.31
N LEU A 69 11.52 -1.36 -5.57
CA LEU A 69 10.78 -0.93 -4.38
C LEU A 69 9.81 0.19 -4.76
N VAL A 70 8.53 0.03 -4.39
CA VAL A 70 7.51 1.05 -4.57
C VAL A 70 6.80 1.30 -3.24
N THR A 71 6.96 2.51 -2.71
CA THR A 71 6.31 2.96 -1.47
C THR A 71 5.14 3.88 -1.78
N SER A 72 4.08 3.83 -0.98
CA SER A 72 2.96 4.77 -1.06
C SER A 72 2.62 5.37 0.30
N GLY A 73 1.88 6.49 0.27
CA GLY A 73 1.30 7.11 1.45
C GLY A 73 2.34 7.63 2.46
N THR A 74 3.46 8.22 2.00
CA THR A 74 4.35 8.98 2.88
C THR A 74 3.65 10.23 3.42
N HIS A 75 2.87 10.90 2.56
CA HIS A 75 1.87 11.88 2.95
C HIS A 75 0.50 11.23 2.93
N GLY A 76 -0.25 11.37 4.03
CA GLY A 76 -1.45 10.59 4.26
C GLY A 76 -2.50 10.65 3.15
N PRO A 77 -3.04 11.83 2.78
CA PRO A 77 -4.03 11.96 1.71
C PRO A 77 -3.55 11.48 0.34
N GLU A 78 -2.25 11.46 0.09
CA GLU A 78 -1.68 10.96 -1.17
C GLU A 78 -1.69 9.41 -1.22
N GLY A 79 -1.91 8.76 -0.07
CA GLY A 79 -2.08 7.33 0.08
C GLY A 79 -3.25 6.76 -0.74
N PHE A 80 -4.35 7.49 -0.95
CA PHE A 80 -5.47 6.97 -1.75
C PHE A 80 -5.07 6.68 -3.20
N CYS A 81 -4.33 7.62 -3.80
CA CYS A 81 -3.85 7.47 -5.17
C CYS A 81 -2.74 6.42 -5.24
N GLY A 82 -1.76 6.48 -4.33
CA GLY A 82 -0.65 5.54 -4.29
C GLY A 82 -1.07 4.09 -4.02
N SER A 83 -2.01 3.89 -3.09
CA SER A 83 -2.63 2.59 -2.81
C SER A 83 -3.36 2.06 -4.04
N GLY A 84 -4.20 2.88 -4.68
CA GLY A 84 -4.88 2.49 -5.91
C GLY A 84 -3.92 2.06 -7.02
N ALA A 85 -2.80 2.78 -7.20
CA ALA A 85 -1.76 2.41 -8.15
C ALA A 85 -1.07 1.08 -7.80
N GLN A 86 -0.81 0.81 -6.51
CA GLN A 86 -0.26 -0.46 -6.04
C GLN A 86 -1.24 -1.62 -6.26
N VAL A 87 -2.52 -1.45 -5.96
CA VAL A 87 -3.57 -2.45 -6.24
C VAL A 87 -3.68 -2.71 -7.74
N ALA A 88 -3.64 -1.67 -8.57
CA ALA A 88 -3.62 -1.81 -10.03
C ALA A 88 -2.38 -2.57 -10.53
N THR A 89 -1.21 -2.29 -9.97
CA THR A 89 0.04 -3.03 -10.27
C THR A 89 -0.09 -4.51 -9.93
N LEU A 90 -0.68 -4.83 -8.78
CA LEU A 90 -0.97 -6.21 -8.38
C LEU A 90 -2.00 -6.90 -9.29
N HIS A 91 -2.78 -6.16 -10.07
CA HIS A 91 -3.71 -6.69 -11.05
C HIS A 91 -3.17 -6.67 -12.50
N ASP A 92 -1.97 -6.15 -12.73
CA ASP A 92 -1.35 -6.05 -14.06
C ASP A 92 -0.47 -7.27 -14.36
N GLU A 93 -1.06 -8.29 -15.00
CA GLU A 93 -0.37 -9.53 -15.40
C GLU A 93 0.85 -9.27 -16.29
N ASP A 94 0.75 -8.32 -17.23
CA ASP A 94 1.79 -8.07 -18.21
C ASP A 94 3.02 -7.43 -17.56
N LEU A 95 2.80 -6.46 -16.66
CA LEU A 95 3.87 -5.88 -15.87
C LEU A 95 4.57 -6.92 -14.99
N LEU A 96 3.80 -7.74 -14.27
CA LEU A 96 4.35 -8.76 -13.38
C LEU A 96 5.15 -9.81 -14.17
N ALA A 97 4.66 -10.25 -15.33
CA ALA A 97 5.38 -11.18 -16.21
C ALA A 97 6.71 -10.59 -16.70
N ARG A 98 6.75 -9.31 -17.09
CA ARG A 98 7.98 -8.63 -17.50
C ARG A 98 9.00 -8.53 -16.36
N LEU A 99 8.56 -8.23 -15.13
CA LEU A 99 9.43 -8.21 -13.96
C LEU A 99 10.04 -9.59 -13.69
N GLN A 100 9.22 -10.65 -13.76
CA GLN A 100 9.69 -12.02 -13.60
C GLN A 100 10.72 -12.41 -14.68
N GLN A 101 10.42 -12.14 -15.96
CA GLN A 101 11.35 -12.41 -17.07
C GLN A 101 12.66 -11.64 -16.93
N ALA A 102 12.59 -10.40 -16.42
CA ALA A 102 13.76 -9.59 -16.14
C ALA A 102 14.52 -10.04 -14.89
N GLY A 103 14.01 -10.98 -14.09
CA GLY A 103 14.61 -11.40 -12.82
C GLY A 103 14.65 -10.25 -11.79
N VAL A 104 13.59 -9.44 -11.74
CA VAL A 104 13.43 -8.33 -10.79
C VAL A 104 12.34 -8.71 -9.78
N ALA A 105 12.68 -8.71 -8.50
CA ALA A 105 11.67 -8.81 -7.44
C ALA A 105 10.97 -7.45 -7.26
N LEU A 106 9.69 -7.47 -6.89
CA LEU A 106 8.89 -6.29 -6.61
C LEU A 106 8.54 -6.27 -5.11
N LEU A 107 8.94 -5.19 -4.43
CA LEU A 107 8.57 -4.92 -3.04
C LEU A 107 7.63 -3.72 -3.00
N LEU A 108 6.40 -3.94 -2.54
CA LEU A 108 5.41 -2.89 -2.33
C LEU A 108 5.31 -2.59 -0.85
N VAL A 109 5.32 -1.31 -0.48
CA VAL A 109 5.09 -0.83 0.90
C VAL A 109 3.81 0.00 0.92
N HIS A 110 2.81 -0.48 1.63
CA HIS A 110 1.48 0.09 1.78
C HIS A 110 1.10 0.16 3.27
N ALA A 111 1.13 1.30 3.93
CA ALA A 111 1.61 2.60 3.48
C ALA A 111 2.60 3.12 4.52
N VAL A 112 3.51 4.00 4.13
CA VAL A 112 4.59 4.50 5.00
C VAL A 112 4.05 5.28 6.20
N ASN A 113 2.96 6.04 6.01
CA ASN A 113 2.29 6.80 7.06
C ASN A 113 0.83 6.35 7.20
N PRO A 114 0.57 5.18 7.83
CA PRO A 114 -0.79 4.66 7.96
C PRO A 114 -1.67 5.57 8.83
N HIS A 115 -1.08 6.24 9.84
CA HIS A 115 -1.78 7.21 10.67
C HIS A 115 -2.28 8.40 9.83
N GLY A 116 -1.38 9.09 9.14
CA GLY A 116 -1.76 10.22 8.29
C GLY A 116 -2.74 9.83 7.20
N PHE A 117 -2.60 8.62 6.64
CA PHE A 117 -3.52 8.13 5.61
C PHE A 117 -4.94 7.94 6.16
N SER A 118 -5.09 7.28 7.31
CA SER A 118 -6.41 7.10 7.95
C SER A 118 -7.03 8.42 8.44
N HIS A 119 -6.22 9.32 9.02
CA HIS A 119 -6.68 10.59 9.59
C HIS A 119 -6.70 11.77 8.60
N LEU A 120 -6.40 11.54 7.31
CA LEU A 120 -6.29 12.58 6.28
C LEU A 120 -5.27 13.67 6.61
N HIS A 121 -4.21 13.33 7.33
CA HIS A 121 -3.12 14.23 7.69
C HIS A 121 -1.89 14.01 6.83
N ARG A 122 -1.24 15.10 6.43
CA ARG A 122 0.03 15.03 5.68
C ARG A 122 1.12 14.31 6.48
N THR A 123 1.17 14.56 7.78
CA THR A 123 2.20 14.10 8.72
C THR A 123 1.80 12.84 9.47
N ASN A 124 2.71 12.23 10.20
CA ASN A 124 2.42 11.10 11.10
C ASN A 124 1.70 11.57 12.39
N GLU A 125 1.50 10.64 13.33
CA GLU A 125 0.90 10.84 14.66
C GLU A 125 1.57 11.93 15.49
N ASP A 126 2.87 12.15 15.30
CA ASP A 126 3.67 13.16 16.01
C ASP A 126 3.77 14.49 15.25
N ASN A 127 2.97 14.66 14.20
CA ASN A 127 3.00 15.84 13.33
C ASN A 127 4.35 16.04 12.60
N ILE A 128 5.06 14.94 12.30
CA ILE A 128 6.32 14.93 11.55
C ILE A 128 6.05 14.66 10.06
N ASP A 129 6.61 15.50 9.18
CA ASP A 129 6.65 15.21 7.73
C ASP A 129 7.74 14.16 7.46
N LEU A 130 7.33 12.91 7.23
CA LEU A 130 8.26 11.80 7.03
C LEU A 130 9.19 12.01 5.82
N ASN A 131 8.78 12.79 4.82
CA ASN A 131 9.60 13.12 3.65
C ASN A 131 10.58 14.29 3.90
N ARG A 132 10.70 14.73 5.16
CA ARG A 132 11.68 15.73 5.62
C ARG A 132 12.47 15.26 6.84
N ASN A 133 12.26 14.00 7.25
CA ASN A 133 12.82 13.42 8.47
C ASN A 133 13.78 12.25 8.18
N HIS A 134 14.44 12.25 7.02
CA HIS A 134 15.49 11.28 6.73
C HIS A 134 16.81 11.73 7.37
N ILE A 135 17.58 10.77 7.86
CA ILE A 135 18.96 11.00 8.30
C ILE A 135 19.84 10.88 7.06
N ASP A 136 20.63 11.91 6.78
CA ASP A 136 21.68 11.85 5.78
C ASP A 136 22.88 11.07 6.38
N PHE A 137 23.32 10.01 5.72
CA PHE A 137 24.37 9.11 6.21
C PHE A 137 25.49 8.90 5.18
#